data_AF-Q4L308-F1
#
_entry.id   AF-Q4L308-F1
#
_cell.length_a   1.000
_cell.length_b   1.000
_cell.length_c   1.000
_cell.angle_alpha   90.00
_cell.angle_beta   90.00
_cell.angle_gamma   90.00
#
_symmetry.space_group_name_H-M   'P 1'
#
loop_
_entity.id
_entity.type
_entity.pdbx_description
1 polymer ?
#
loop_
_entity_poly.entity_id
_entity_poly.type
_entity_poly.pdbx_seq_one_letter_code
_entity_poly.pdbx_strand_id
1 'polypeptide(L)'
;MKYCSNCGQPLREGVKVCTNCGKPVQQSKPNHSNTQQDYHNQSRQDKHEQHQYQGYNNHNQNGYADRHDQQPRKGDNKKTWIIIAVIAVLLIALIVAFSVLKNQFSPEKQASNIAQAIKKDDEKALAKEVTTQNDQKLSKQEARAYLNYIKTEDDLNNVGSNVEQSAKEIKDNRYNNLSVDANGNNVLNISKDGKKFLFFDNYSFNVPQKSVSIYPSSSGDITYEYNGKKRTTTVTEDDEKTLGTFPIGDYNLKATKDIDGKKFKGALMINMSDDATAYESFKQKRFTVSVDGGYMLNNVKIYANDKEIGSESSSETFGPYDPDEEVTVYAQGTYEGKTFKSDSVNVTSSGEDDDDVTDVTVTFDDDEIDKYIDDKMDAESDSDSDDSDSSSGEVTRDNVIDKVESYEGHTLDTDTYTYKEPEKTDDGKWGFSFTDKDGDLAGSYTVDTGDGYVTEYDEDGEEVGSGY
;
A
#
# COMPACT_ATOMS: atom_id res chain seq x y z
N MET A 1 -23.03 -41.26 -38.66
CA MET A 1 -23.47 -41.86 -37.38
C MET A 1 -25.00 -41.79 -37.29
N LYS A 2 -25.67 -42.87 -36.90
CA LYS A 2 -27.14 -42.88 -36.74
C LYS A 2 -27.50 -42.34 -35.35
N TYR A 3 -28.63 -41.67 -35.21
CA TYR A 3 -29.13 -41.14 -33.95
C TYR A 3 -30.45 -41.79 -33.56
N CYS A 4 -30.71 -41.92 -32.26
CA CYS A 4 -31.97 -42.47 -31.77
C CYS A 4 -33.12 -41.51 -32.05
N SER A 5 -34.13 -41.96 -32.78
CA SER A 5 -35.34 -41.15 -33.08
C SER A 5 -36.19 -40.80 -31.85
N ASN A 6 -35.96 -41.45 -30.70
CA ASN A 6 -36.68 -41.16 -29.46
C ASN A 6 -35.95 -40.21 -28.52
N CYS A 7 -34.61 -40.18 -28.50
CA CYS A 7 -33.85 -39.40 -27.51
C CYS A 7 -32.65 -38.62 -28.07
N GLY A 8 -32.44 -38.64 -29.39
CA GLY A 8 -31.44 -37.82 -30.08
C GLY A 8 -29.97 -38.22 -29.88
N GLN A 9 -29.67 -39.22 -29.05
CA GLN A 9 -28.29 -39.66 -28.77
C GLN A 9 -27.73 -40.53 -29.91
N PRO A 10 -26.40 -40.48 -30.17
CA PRO A 10 -25.75 -41.28 -31.20
C PRO A 10 -25.84 -42.78 -30.87
N LEU A 11 -26.15 -43.58 -31.88
CA LEU A 11 -26.24 -45.03 -31.79
C LEU A 11 -24.95 -45.64 -32.33
N ARG A 12 -24.42 -46.63 -31.59
CA ARG A 12 -23.38 -47.52 -32.09
C ARG A 12 -23.94 -48.35 -33.25
N GLU A 13 -23.09 -48.71 -34.21
CA GLU A 13 -23.55 -49.49 -35.37
C GLU A 13 -24.11 -50.86 -34.95
N GLY A 14 -25.21 -51.29 -35.58
CA GLY A 14 -25.82 -52.60 -35.36
C GLY A 14 -26.71 -52.76 -34.11
N VAL A 15 -26.87 -51.74 -33.26
CA VAL A 15 -27.70 -51.85 -32.05
C VAL A 15 -29.19 -51.92 -32.37
N LYS A 16 -29.89 -52.92 -31.81
CA LYS A 16 -31.35 -53.12 -31.97
C LYS A 16 -32.18 -52.34 -30.94
N VAL A 17 -31.56 -51.93 -29.84
CA VAL A 17 -32.16 -51.17 -28.73
C VAL A 17 -31.20 -50.05 -28.34
N CYS A 18 -31.70 -48.86 -28.09
CA CYS A 18 -30.88 -47.74 -27.64
C CYS A 18 -30.36 -47.99 -26.22
N THR A 19 -29.05 -47.99 -26.04
CA THR A 19 -28.42 -48.21 -24.71
C THR A 19 -28.60 -47.02 -23.75
N ASN A 20 -29.04 -45.86 -24.25
CA ASN A 20 -29.29 -44.68 -23.42
C ASN A 20 -30.74 -44.55 -22.95
N CYS A 21 -31.74 -44.97 -23.75
CA CYS A 21 -33.16 -44.81 -23.40
C CYS A 21 -33.99 -46.10 -23.41
N GLY A 22 -33.40 -47.24 -23.77
CA GLY A 22 -34.03 -48.56 -23.70
C GLY A 22 -35.09 -48.84 -24.77
N LYS A 23 -35.36 -47.90 -25.70
CA LYS A 23 -36.35 -48.11 -26.78
C LYS A 23 -35.75 -48.83 -28.00
N PRO A 24 -36.52 -49.69 -28.69
CA PRO A 24 -36.06 -50.40 -29.88
C PRO A 24 -35.78 -49.43 -31.04
N VAL A 25 -34.73 -49.72 -31.81
CA VAL A 25 -34.31 -48.94 -32.98
C VAL A 25 -35.02 -49.48 -34.21
N GLN A 26 -35.91 -48.69 -34.80
CA GLN A 26 -36.57 -49.04 -36.06
C GLN A 26 -35.56 -48.93 -37.21
N GLN A 27 -35.31 -50.05 -37.89
CA GLN A 27 -34.44 -50.09 -39.07
C GLN A 27 -35.28 -49.79 -40.31
N SER A 28 -35.15 -48.59 -40.87
CA SER A 28 -35.66 -48.26 -42.20
C SER A 28 -34.73 -48.89 -43.26
N LYS A 29 -35.28 -49.76 -44.12
CA LYS A 29 -34.57 -50.33 -45.28
C LYS A 29 -34.38 -49.24 -46.36
N PRO A 30 -33.17 -49.03 -46.90
CA PRO A 30 -32.98 -48.22 -48.10
C PRO A 30 -33.28 -49.03 -49.36
N ASN A 31 -33.95 -48.39 -50.34
CA ASN A 31 -34.18 -48.89 -51.69
C ASN A 31 -32.89 -48.83 -52.54
N HIS A 32 -32.82 -49.76 -53.49
CA HIS A 32 -31.70 -50.16 -54.37
C HIS A 32 -30.91 -49.07 -55.13
N SER A 33 -29.62 -49.35 -55.37
CA SER A 33 -29.00 -49.23 -56.70
C SER A 33 -27.76 -50.14 -56.85
N ASN A 34 -27.60 -50.66 -58.07
CA ASN A 34 -26.68 -51.69 -58.60
C ASN A 34 -25.18 -51.57 -58.21
N THR A 35 -24.46 -52.71 -58.12
CA THR A 35 -23.64 -53.28 -59.22
C THR A 35 -22.93 -54.57 -58.76
N GLN A 36 -23.09 -55.60 -59.61
CA GLN A 36 -22.26 -56.80 -59.88
C GLN A 36 -21.01 -57.13 -59.03
N GLN A 37 -20.95 -58.43 -58.65
CA GLN A 37 -19.93 -59.43 -59.02
C GLN A 37 -19.48 -60.32 -57.84
N ASP A 38 -20.02 -61.54 -57.88
CA ASP A 38 -19.29 -62.79 -58.09
C ASP A 38 -18.49 -63.50 -56.96
N TYR A 39 -18.68 -64.82 -57.00
CA TYR A 39 -17.88 -65.93 -56.46
C TYR A 39 -17.83 -66.28 -54.96
N HIS A 40 -18.60 -67.35 -54.68
CA HIS A 40 -18.12 -68.69 -54.28
C HIS A 40 -18.32 -69.18 -52.82
N ASN A 41 -18.97 -70.35 -52.78
CA ASN A 41 -18.69 -71.52 -51.94
C ASN A 41 -18.99 -71.41 -50.43
N GLN A 42 -19.48 -72.44 -49.75
CA GLN A 42 -20.00 -73.75 -50.12
C GLN A 42 -20.65 -74.31 -48.84
N SER A 43 -21.84 -74.88 -49.00
CA SER A 43 -22.40 -76.03 -48.31
C SER A 43 -21.64 -76.59 -47.08
N ARG A 44 -22.34 -76.76 -45.95
CA ARG A 44 -22.85 -78.06 -45.45
C ARG A 44 -23.28 -78.05 -43.97
N GLN A 45 -24.39 -78.75 -43.72
CA GLN A 45 -24.69 -79.68 -42.60
C GLN A 45 -24.73 -79.15 -41.16
N ASP A 46 -25.58 -79.61 -40.26
CA ASP A 46 -26.69 -80.56 -40.25
C ASP A 46 -27.48 -80.33 -38.93
N LYS A 47 -28.80 -80.52 -39.02
CA LYS A 47 -29.79 -81.17 -38.10
C LYS A 47 -29.48 -81.20 -36.58
N HIS A 48 -30.47 -81.05 -35.70
CA HIS A 48 -31.54 -82.02 -35.51
C HIS A 48 -32.80 -81.44 -34.86
N GLU A 49 -33.91 -81.71 -35.53
CA GLU A 49 -35.26 -81.78 -34.97
C GLU A 49 -35.77 -83.20 -35.29
N GLN A 50 -36.75 -83.65 -34.51
CA GLN A 50 -37.73 -84.72 -34.75
C GLN A 50 -37.59 -86.10 -34.07
N HIS A 51 -38.60 -86.32 -33.21
CA HIS A 51 -39.56 -87.44 -33.14
C HIS A 51 -39.09 -88.91 -33.11
N GLN A 52 -39.66 -89.67 -32.18
CA GLN A 52 -40.11 -91.08 -32.35
C GLN A 52 -41.20 -91.38 -31.30
N TYR A 53 -42.42 -91.77 -31.67
CA TYR A 53 -42.98 -93.09 -32.09
C TYR A 53 -43.46 -94.02 -30.94
N GLN A 54 -44.78 -94.24 -30.95
CA GLN A 54 -45.66 -95.34 -30.50
C GLN A 54 -45.17 -96.49 -29.59
N GLY A 55 -46.02 -96.84 -28.60
CA GLY A 55 -46.20 -98.24 -28.17
C GLY A 55 -46.64 -98.55 -26.73
N TYR A 56 -47.97 -98.47 -26.47
CA TYR A 56 -48.84 -99.33 -25.61
C TYR A 56 -48.63 -99.65 -24.10
N ASN A 57 -49.80 -99.63 -23.41
CA ASN A 57 -50.23 -100.24 -22.13
C ASN A 57 -49.72 -99.59 -20.82
N ASN A 58 -50.52 -99.38 -19.75
CA ASN A 58 -51.68 -100.13 -19.25
C ASN A 58 -52.45 -99.28 -18.19
N HIS A 59 -53.80 -99.28 -18.26
CA HIS A 59 -54.87 -99.10 -17.23
C HIS A 59 -54.71 -98.05 -16.10
N ASN A 60 -55.71 -97.37 -15.55
CA ASN A 60 -57.18 -97.38 -15.50
C ASN A 60 -57.52 -96.07 -14.74
N GLN A 61 -58.67 -95.40 -14.76
CA GLN A 61 -59.98 -95.62 -15.34
C GLN A 61 -60.70 -94.27 -15.28
N ASN A 62 -61.53 -94.02 -16.30
CA ASN A 62 -62.42 -92.89 -16.43
C ASN A 62 -63.52 -92.85 -15.35
N GLY A 63 -64.05 -91.66 -15.08
CA GLY A 63 -65.31 -91.47 -14.39
C GLY A 63 -65.79 -90.02 -14.46
N TYR A 64 -66.58 -89.73 -15.50
CA TYR A 64 -67.25 -88.48 -15.86
C TYR A 64 -68.00 -87.79 -14.70
N ALA A 65 -67.92 -86.46 -14.62
CA ALA A 65 -69.04 -85.55 -14.95
C ALA A 65 -68.91 -84.16 -14.29
N ASP A 66 -69.32 -83.17 -15.09
CA ASP A 66 -69.91 -81.87 -14.76
C ASP A 66 -69.08 -80.65 -14.33
N ARG A 67 -69.41 -79.56 -15.03
CA ARG A 67 -68.95 -78.19 -14.85
C ARG A 67 -69.50 -77.61 -13.56
N HIS A 68 -68.62 -77.01 -12.76
CA HIS A 68 -68.93 -75.81 -11.99
C HIS A 68 -67.72 -74.87 -12.00
N ASP A 69 -68.01 -73.59 -12.26
CA ASP A 69 -67.12 -72.44 -12.14
C ASP A 69 -66.19 -72.51 -10.91
N GLN A 70 -64.90 -72.25 -11.12
CA GLN A 70 -63.95 -71.97 -10.04
C GLN A 70 -63.38 -70.56 -10.19
N GLN A 71 -63.75 -69.70 -9.25
CA GLN A 71 -63.06 -68.43 -8.96
C GLN A 71 -61.61 -68.68 -8.50
N PRO A 72 -60.67 -67.74 -8.76
CA PRO A 72 -59.28 -67.85 -8.34
C PRO A 72 -59.13 -67.61 -6.83
N ARG A 73 -58.47 -68.54 -6.12
CA ARG A 73 -58.10 -68.38 -4.71
C ARG A 73 -56.89 -67.45 -4.55
N LYS A 74 -57.09 -66.40 -3.75
CA LYS A 74 -56.09 -65.44 -3.28
C LYS A 74 -55.27 -66.08 -2.15
N GLY A 75 -53.96 -66.22 -2.35
CA GLY A 75 -53.03 -66.63 -1.28
C GLY A 75 -52.57 -65.40 -0.49
N ASP A 76 -52.92 -65.35 0.81
CA ASP A 76 -52.59 -64.22 1.68
C ASP A 76 -51.12 -64.24 2.12
N ASN A 77 -50.26 -63.55 1.36
CA ASN A 77 -48.86 -63.34 1.69
C ASN A 77 -48.68 -62.13 2.62
N LYS A 78 -49.04 -62.29 3.90
CA LYS A 78 -48.97 -61.21 4.91
C LYS A 78 -47.56 -60.57 5.03
N LYS A 79 -46.48 -61.31 4.74
CA LYS A 79 -45.10 -60.80 4.72
C LYS A 79 -44.81 -59.87 3.52
N THR A 80 -45.43 -60.10 2.36
CA THR A 80 -45.29 -59.25 1.17
C THR A 80 -46.02 -57.91 1.37
N TRP A 81 -47.16 -57.90 2.05
CA TRP A 81 -47.85 -56.66 2.42
C TRP A 81 -47.06 -55.82 3.44
N ILE A 82 -46.36 -56.45 4.38
CA ILE A 82 -45.46 -55.74 5.30
C ILE A 82 -44.28 -55.12 4.53
N ILE A 83 -43.66 -55.86 3.60
CA ILE A 83 -42.57 -55.32 2.76
C ILE A 83 -43.06 -54.16 1.88
N ILE A 84 -44.24 -54.28 1.26
CA ILE A 84 -44.85 -53.21 0.47
C ILE A 84 -45.16 -52.00 1.35
N ALA A 85 -45.69 -52.20 2.56
CA ALA A 85 -45.95 -51.11 3.50
C ALA A 85 -44.66 -50.40 3.92
N VAL A 86 -43.58 -51.16 4.20
CA VAL A 86 -42.26 -50.59 4.52
C VAL A 86 -41.69 -49.81 3.34
N ILE A 87 -41.76 -50.35 2.11
CA ILE A 87 -41.31 -49.66 0.89
C ILE A 87 -42.14 -48.39 0.65
N ALA A 88 -43.46 -48.45 0.84
CA ALA A 88 -44.33 -47.29 0.69
C ALA A 88 -44.00 -46.19 1.72
N VAL A 89 -43.76 -46.55 2.98
CA VAL A 89 -43.32 -45.61 4.02
C VAL A 89 -41.95 -45.01 3.67
N LEU A 90 -41.01 -45.81 3.18
CA LEU A 90 -39.71 -45.30 2.71
C LEU A 90 -39.85 -44.36 1.52
N LEU A 91 -40.70 -44.67 0.54
CA LEU A 91 -40.96 -43.80 -0.60
C LEU A 91 -41.61 -42.49 -0.17
N ILE A 92 -42.56 -42.52 0.77
CA ILE A 92 -43.17 -41.30 1.33
C ILE A 92 -42.09 -40.47 2.04
N ALA A 93 -41.22 -41.10 2.85
CA ALA A 93 -40.11 -40.41 3.51
C ALA A 93 -39.14 -39.78 2.48
N LEU A 94 -38.84 -40.47 1.38
CA LEU A 94 -38.02 -39.95 0.29
C LEU A 94 -38.69 -38.79 -0.45
N ILE A 95 -40.01 -38.83 -0.66
CA ILE A 95 -40.76 -37.72 -1.29
C ILE A 95 -40.76 -36.49 -0.38
N VAL A 96 -40.98 -36.68 0.92
CA VAL A 96 -40.91 -35.59 1.92
C VAL A 96 -39.50 -35.00 1.95
N ALA A 97 -38.46 -35.84 2.03
CA ALA A 97 -37.07 -35.40 2.00
C ALA A 97 -36.73 -34.67 0.69
N PHE A 98 -37.16 -35.19 -0.46
CA PHE A 98 -36.98 -34.55 -1.77
C PHE A 98 -37.66 -33.19 -1.83
N SER A 99 -38.88 -33.05 -1.28
CA SER A 99 -39.58 -31.76 -1.23
C SER A 99 -38.85 -30.74 -0.36
N VAL A 100 -38.33 -31.14 0.80
CA VAL A 100 -37.52 -30.27 1.68
C VAL A 100 -36.23 -29.85 0.98
N LEU A 101 -35.51 -30.79 0.37
CA LEU A 101 -34.26 -30.50 -0.34
C LEU A 101 -34.50 -29.63 -1.58
N LYS A 102 -35.59 -29.86 -2.31
CA LYS A 102 -36.00 -29.01 -3.45
C LYS A 102 -36.22 -27.56 -3.02
N ASN A 103 -36.81 -27.36 -1.85
CA ASN A 103 -37.07 -26.02 -1.31
C ASN A 103 -35.80 -25.36 -0.74
N GLN A 104 -34.90 -26.13 -0.10
CA GLN A 104 -33.64 -25.58 0.40
C GLN A 104 -32.63 -25.27 -0.72
N PHE A 105 -32.63 -26.07 -1.78
CA PHE A 105 -31.76 -25.84 -2.94
C PHE A 105 -32.40 -24.97 -4.02
N SER A 106 -33.52 -24.30 -3.72
CA SER A 106 -34.08 -23.33 -4.65
C SER A 106 -33.22 -22.06 -4.67
N PRO A 107 -33.05 -21.43 -5.84
CA PRO A 107 -32.26 -20.20 -5.97
C PRO A 107 -32.85 -19.08 -5.14
N GLU A 108 -34.17 -19.00 -5.01
CA GLU A 108 -34.80 -17.91 -4.25
C GLU A 108 -34.59 -18.08 -2.76
N LYS A 109 -34.52 -19.33 -2.25
CA LYS A 109 -34.27 -19.54 -0.83
C LYS A 109 -32.83 -19.18 -0.48
N GLN A 110 -31.86 -19.59 -1.29
CA GLN A 110 -30.45 -19.21 -1.12
C GLN A 110 -30.24 -17.71 -1.31
N ALA A 111 -30.78 -17.13 -2.38
CA ALA A 111 -30.71 -15.70 -2.65
C ALA A 111 -31.37 -14.88 -1.53
N SER A 112 -32.51 -15.32 -0.99
CA SER A 112 -33.15 -14.63 0.14
C SER A 112 -32.34 -14.75 1.42
N ASN A 113 -31.68 -15.88 1.69
CA ASN A 113 -30.75 -15.99 2.82
C ASN A 113 -29.56 -15.03 2.65
N ILE A 114 -28.96 -14.97 1.47
CA ILE A 114 -27.85 -14.05 1.14
C ILE A 114 -28.32 -12.59 1.29
N ALA A 115 -29.44 -12.23 0.66
CA ALA A 115 -30.01 -10.90 0.72
C ALA A 115 -30.33 -10.48 2.15
N GLN A 116 -30.87 -11.37 2.97
CA GLN A 116 -31.11 -11.08 4.39
C GLN A 116 -29.81 -10.92 5.17
N ALA A 117 -28.78 -11.71 4.87
CA ALA A 117 -27.47 -11.56 5.50
C ALA A 117 -26.84 -10.21 5.15
N ILE A 118 -26.94 -9.77 3.88
CA ILE A 118 -26.48 -8.44 3.44
C ILE A 118 -27.29 -7.34 4.12
N LYS A 119 -28.62 -7.36 4.00
CA LYS A 119 -29.54 -6.36 4.58
C LYS A 119 -29.38 -6.20 6.09
N LYS A 120 -29.01 -7.27 6.80
CA LYS A 120 -28.82 -7.27 8.27
C LYS A 120 -27.37 -7.10 8.69
N ASP A 121 -26.45 -6.89 7.76
CA ASP A 121 -25.02 -6.77 8.04
C ASP A 121 -24.44 -7.97 8.83
N ASP A 122 -24.93 -9.19 8.52
CA ASP A 122 -24.59 -10.45 9.19
C ASP A 122 -23.50 -11.21 8.42
N GLU A 123 -22.24 -10.96 8.81
CA GLU A 123 -21.07 -11.57 8.19
C GLU A 123 -21.01 -13.10 8.38
N LYS A 124 -21.58 -13.61 9.48
CA LYS A 124 -21.54 -15.05 9.80
C LYS A 124 -22.55 -15.82 8.96
N ALA A 125 -23.72 -15.25 8.73
CA ALA A 125 -24.70 -15.82 7.82
C ALA A 125 -24.16 -15.75 6.38
N LEU A 126 -23.64 -14.59 5.97
CA LEU A 126 -23.13 -14.39 4.61
C LEU A 126 -22.00 -15.37 4.27
N ALA A 127 -21.00 -15.53 5.13
CA ALA A 127 -19.86 -16.42 4.93
C ALA A 127 -20.26 -17.89 4.64
N LYS A 128 -21.44 -18.33 5.12
CA LYS A 128 -21.94 -19.68 4.89
C LYS A 128 -22.61 -19.83 3.53
N GLU A 129 -23.16 -18.75 2.99
CA GLU A 129 -24.01 -18.78 1.81
C GLU A 129 -23.20 -18.54 0.52
N VAL A 130 -22.25 -17.61 0.52
CA VAL A 130 -21.48 -17.24 -0.68
C VAL A 130 -20.12 -17.93 -0.80
N THR A 131 -19.58 -17.98 -2.02
CA THR A 131 -18.25 -18.52 -2.35
C THR A 131 -17.45 -17.52 -3.17
N THR A 132 -16.16 -17.77 -3.39
CA THR A 132 -15.38 -17.14 -4.46
C THR A 132 -15.58 -17.90 -5.77
N GLN A 133 -15.03 -17.40 -6.88
CA GLN A 133 -15.09 -18.07 -8.19
C GLN A 133 -14.51 -19.50 -8.18
N ASN A 134 -13.63 -19.82 -7.22
CA ASN A 134 -13.03 -21.15 -7.07
C ASN A 134 -13.81 -22.05 -6.09
N ASP A 135 -15.09 -21.77 -5.86
CA ASP A 135 -15.99 -22.47 -4.92
C ASP A 135 -15.50 -22.50 -3.46
N GLN A 136 -14.58 -21.60 -3.09
CA GLN A 136 -14.10 -21.48 -1.71
C GLN A 136 -15.08 -20.62 -0.91
N LYS A 137 -15.51 -21.12 0.25
CA LYS A 137 -16.34 -20.34 1.17
C LYS A 137 -15.56 -19.16 1.70
N LEU A 138 -16.22 -18.01 1.81
CA LEU A 138 -15.65 -16.84 2.45
C LEU A 138 -15.39 -17.13 3.92
N SER A 139 -14.29 -16.60 4.44
CA SER A 139 -14.06 -16.50 5.87
C SER A 139 -14.99 -15.45 6.48
N LYS A 140 -15.08 -15.45 7.81
CA LYS A 140 -15.79 -14.38 8.53
C LYS A 140 -15.18 -12.99 8.26
N GLN A 141 -13.85 -12.92 8.12
CA GLN A 141 -13.13 -11.67 7.86
C GLN A 141 -13.43 -11.17 6.44
N GLU A 142 -13.42 -12.06 5.44
CA GLU A 142 -13.74 -11.74 4.05
C GLU A 142 -15.21 -11.30 3.90
N ALA A 143 -16.15 -12.00 4.54
CA ALA A 143 -17.55 -11.61 4.51
C ALA A 143 -17.80 -10.24 5.18
N ARG A 144 -17.07 -9.92 6.26
CA ARG A 144 -17.13 -8.59 6.90
C ARG A 144 -16.55 -7.51 5.98
N ALA A 145 -15.41 -7.77 5.32
CA ALA A 145 -14.81 -6.85 4.37
C ALA A 145 -15.72 -6.59 3.15
N TYR A 146 -16.36 -7.63 2.63
CA TYR A 146 -17.35 -7.52 1.57
C TYR A 146 -18.54 -6.62 1.96
N LEU A 147 -19.09 -6.78 3.16
CA LEU A 147 -20.17 -5.93 3.65
C LEU A 147 -19.74 -4.48 3.84
N ASN A 148 -18.50 -4.25 4.29
CA ASN A 148 -17.94 -2.90 4.40
C ASN A 148 -17.82 -2.25 3.03
N TYR A 149 -17.28 -2.96 2.05
CA TYR A 149 -17.20 -2.50 0.66
C TYR A 149 -18.56 -2.10 0.11
N ILE A 150 -19.59 -2.96 0.30
CA ILE A 150 -20.94 -2.59 -0.14
C ILE A 150 -21.39 -1.29 0.51
N LYS A 151 -21.22 -1.11 1.82
CA LYS A 151 -21.64 0.13 2.50
C LYS A 151 -20.93 1.38 2.00
N THR A 152 -19.69 1.25 1.53
CA THR A 152 -18.93 2.34 0.91
C THR A 152 -19.51 2.69 -0.46
N GLU A 153 -19.85 1.67 -1.26
CA GLU A 153 -20.31 1.82 -2.64
C GLU A 153 -21.81 2.10 -2.80
N ASP A 154 -22.67 1.48 -2.00
CA ASP A 154 -24.13 1.50 -2.14
C ASP A 154 -24.85 1.14 -0.80
N ASP A 155 -26.18 1.13 -0.82
CA ASP A 155 -27.00 0.68 0.30
C ASP A 155 -27.14 -0.85 0.33
N LEU A 156 -26.97 -1.44 1.52
CA LEU A 156 -27.11 -2.90 1.72
C LEU A 156 -28.49 -3.43 1.30
N ASN A 157 -29.56 -2.61 1.41
CA ASN A 157 -30.90 -3.01 0.97
C ASN A 157 -31.03 -3.02 -0.55
N ASN A 158 -30.37 -2.10 -1.25
CA ASN A 158 -30.34 -2.08 -2.72
C ASN A 158 -29.66 -3.36 -3.21
N VAL A 159 -28.42 -3.61 -2.76
CA VAL A 159 -27.66 -4.80 -3.15
C VAL A 159 -28.41 -6.08 -2.79
N GLY A 160 -28.91 -6.20 -1.56
CA GLY A 160 -29.69 -7.38 -1.16
C GLY A 160 -30.96 -7.58 -2.00
N SER A 161 -31.64 -6.52 -2.42
CA SER A 161 -32.83 -6.63 -3.28
C SER A 161 -32.46 -7.02 -4.72
N ASN A 162 -31.33 -6.52 -5.23
CA ASN A 162 -30.80 -6.91 -6.53
C ASN A 162 -30.40 -8.40 -6.56
N VAL A 163 -29.85 -8.94 -5.46
CA VAL A 163 -29.60 -10.39 -5.33
C VAL A 163 -30.90 -11.20 -5.50
N GLU A 164 -31.99 -10.81 -4.84
CA GLU A 164 -33.28 -11.50 -4.95
C GLU A 164 -33.87 -11.40 -6.37
N GLN A 165 -33.76 -10.23 -7.00
CA GLN A 165 -34.22 -10.00 -8.36
C GLN A 165 -33.42 -10.83 -9.38
N SER A 166 -32.09 -10.75 -9.36
CA SER A 166 -31.23 -11.50 -10.28
C SER A 166 -31.43 -13.01 -10.16
N ALA A 167 -31.60 -13.54 -8.95
CA ALA A 167 -31.89 -14.95 -8.74
C ALA A 167 -33.25 -15.37 -9.34
N LYS A 168 -34.27 -14.50 -9.26
CA LYS A 168 -35.58 -14.74 -9.88
C LYS A 168 -35.49 -14.79 -11.41
N GLU A 169 -34.74 -13.87 -12.01
CA GLU A 169 -34.56 -13.83 -13.46
C GLU A 169 -33.81 -15.06 -14.02
N ILE A 170 -32.82 -15.56 -13.28
CA ILE A 170 -32.11 -16.80 -13.62
C ILE A 170 -33.03 -18.01 -13.48
N LYS A 171 -33.86 -18.07 -12.43
CA LYS A 171 -34.83 -19.16 -12.26
C LYS A 171 -35.83 -19.23 -13.42
N ASP A 172 -36.32 -18.07 -13.86
CA ASP A 172 -37.28 -17.96 -14.96
C ASP A 172 -36.64 -18.29 -16.33
N ASN A 173 -35.36 -18.72 -16.33
CA ASN A 173 -34.53 -19.06 -17.49
C ASN A 173 -34.43 -17.92 -18.52
N ARG A 174 -34.50 -16.67 -18.06
CA ARG A 174 -34.21 -15.50 -18.89
C ARG A 174 -32.70 -15.39 -19.16
N TYR A 175 -31.90 -15.77 -18.16
CA TYR A 175 -30.45 -15.77 -18.19
C TYR A 175 -29.88 -16.99 -17.47
N ASN A 176 -28.69 -17.45 -17.86
CA ASN A 176 -27.96 -18.52 -17.16
C ASN A 176 -26.98 -17.96 -16.12
N ASN A 177 -26.58 -16.70 -16.25
CA ASN A 177 -25.76 -15.96 -15.30
C ASN A 177 -26.18 -14.49 -15.28
N LEU A 178 -26.01 -13.83 -14.13
CA LEU A 178 -26.18 -12.39 -13.94
C LEU A 178 -25.18 -11.91 -12.89
N SER A 179 -24.70 -10.66 -13.03
CA SER A 179 -24.03 -9.96 -11.94
C SER A 179 -25.05 -9.19 -11.10
N VAL A 180 -24.66 -8.93 -9.86
CA VAL A 180 -25.25 -7.93 -8.99
C VAL A 180 -24.19 -6.89 -8.78
N ASP A 181 -24.57 -5.63 -8.98
CA ASP A 181 -23.66 -4.51 -8.89
C ASP A 181 -24.02 -3.62 -7.69
N ALA A 182 -23.01 -2.98 -7.11
CA ALA A 182 -23.12 -1.87 -6.17
C ALA A 182 -22.52 -0.65 -6.86
N ASN A 183 -23.32 0.40 -7.12
CA ASN A 183 -22.89 1.59 -7.87
C ASN A 183 -22.14 1.31 -9.19
N GLY A 184 -22.55 0.27 -9.93
CA GLY A 184 -21.93 -0.14 -11.19
C GLY A 184 -20.72 -1.07 -11.06
N ASN A 185 -20.25 -1.33 -9.84
CA ASN A 185 -19.19 -2.29 -9.55
C ASN A 185 -19.78 -3.69 -9.30
N ASN A 186 -19.30 -4.71 -10.02
CA ASN A 186 -19.76 -6.09 -9.81
C ASN A 186 -19.35 -6.61 -8.42
N VAL A 187 -20.34 -6.96 -7.60
CA VAL A 187 -20.16 -7.47 -6.24
C VAL A 187 -20.60 -8.92 -6.05
N LEU A 188 -21.37 -9.50 -6.97
CA LEU A 188 -21.78 -10.89 -6.87
C LEU A 188 -22.15 -11.45 -8.24
N ASN A 189 -21.64 -12.61 -8.58
CA ASN A 189 -22.07 -13.35 -9.75
C ASN A 189 -23.01 -14.47 -9.34
N ILE A 190 -24.20 -14.52 -9.94
CA ILE A 190 -25.17 -15.59 -9.75
C ILE A 190 -25.18 -16.42 -11.04
N SER A 191 -24.98 -17.73 -10.94
CA SER A 191 -25.03 -18.63 -12.09
C SER A 191 -25.83 -19.88 -11.80
N LYS A 192 -26.46 -20.43 -12.84
CA LYS A 192 -27.13 -21.72 -12.83
C LYS A 192 -26.35 -22.68 -13.72
N ASP A 193 -25.55 -23.56 -13.13
CA ASP A 193 -24.73 -24.51 -13.88
C ASP A 193 -24.88 -25.94 -13.38
N GLY A 194 -25.35 -26.80 -14.27
CA GLY A 194 -25.48 -28.24 -14.03
C GLY A 194 -26.60 -28.62 -13.07
N LYS A 195 -26.46 -29.82 -12.51
CA LYS A 195 -27.41 -30.42 -11.57
C LYS A 195 -26.72 -30.89 -10.30
N LYS A 196 -27.25 -30.49 -9.14
CA LYS A 196 -26.88 -31.03 -7.84
C LYS A 196 -27.73 -32.26 -7.56
N PHE A 197 -27.08 -33.35 -7.11
CA PHE A 197 -27.74 -34.64 -6.85
C PHE A 197 -28.59 -35.17 -8.01
N LEU A 198 -28.18 -34.92 -9.28
CA LEU A 198 -28.89 -35.31 -10.51
C LEU A 198 -30.25 -34.64 -10.77
N PHE A 199 -30.89 -34.02 -9.77
CA PHE A 199 -32.29 -33.55 -9.89
C PHE A 199 -32.47 -32.05 -9.64
N PHE A 200 -31.60 -31.42 -8.84
CA PHE A 200 -31.75 -30.01 -8.46
C PHE A 200 -30.88 -29.14 -9.34
N ASP A 201 -31.40 -27.99 -9.79
CA ASP A 201 -30.56 -26.98 -10.42
C ASP A 201 -29.48 -26.54 -9.44
N ASN A 202 -28.23 -26.49 -9.90
CA ASN A 202 -27.12 -26.07 -9.07
C ASN A 202 -26.84 -24.59 -9.31
N TYR A 203 -27.05 -23.80 -8.26
CA TYR A 203 -26.82 -22.37 -8.28
C TYR A 203 -25.53 -22.04 -7.55
N SER A 204 -24.77 -21.10 -8.09
CA SER A 204 -23.56 -20.57 -7.48
C SER A 204 -23.69 -19.06 -7.27
N PHE A 205 -23.18 -18.58 -6.14
CA PHE A 205 -23.21 -17.19 -5.71
C PHE A 205 -21.78 -16.78 -5.37
N ASN A 206 -21.09 -16.22 -6.36
CA ASN A 206 -19.66 -16.02 -6.34
C ASN A 206 -19.29 -14.56 -6.18
N VAL A 207 -18.66 -14.24 -5.05
CA VAL A 207 -18.02 -12.95 -4.80
C VAL A 207 -16.79 -12.83 -5.71
N PRO A 208 -16.69 -11.78 -6.54
CA PRO A 208 -15.51 -11.52 -7.37
C PRO A 208 -14.24 -11.38 -6.54
N GLN A 209 -13.09 -11.57 -7.17
CA GLN A 209 -11.79 -11.35 -6.54
C GLN A 209 -11.01 -10.30 -7.33
N LYS A 210 -10.28 -9.43 -6.63
CA LYS A 210 -9.38 -8.43 -7.20
C LYS A 210 -7.94 -8.68 -6.74
N SER A 211 -6.98 -8.36 -7.60
CA SER A 211 -5.57 -8.26 -7.22
C SER A 211 -5.37 -6.98 -6.43
N VAL A 212 -4.62 -7.05 -5.33
CA VAL A 212 -4.31 -5.89 -4.48
C VAL A 212 -2.82 -5.61 -4.56
N SER A 213 -2.49 -4.34 -4.80
CA SER A 213 -1.14 -3.81 -4.76
C SER A 213 -0.96 -2.82 -3.61
N ILE A 214 0.29 -2.59 -3.22
CA ILE A 214 0.72 -1.58 -2.25
C ILE A 214 1.81 -0.71 -2.87
N TYR A 215 1.79 0.58 -2.57
CA TYR A 215 2.87 1.54 -2.83
C TYR A 215 3.43 1.96 -1.46
N PRO A 216 4.54 1.34 -1.02
CA PRO A 216 5.06 1.51 0.33
C PRO A 216 5.69 2.89 0.55
N SER A 217 5.47 3.48 1.73
CA SER A 217 6.08 4.76 2.15
C SER A 217 7.55 4.61 2.59
N SER A 218 8.00 3.37 2.81
CA SER A 218 9.36 3.03 3.24
C SER A 218 9.63 1.53 3.02
N SER A 219 10.90 1.20 2.82
CA SER A 219 11.36 -0.19 2.63
C SER A 219 11.28 -1.00 3.94
N GLY A 220 11.01 -2.30 3.84
CA GLY A 220 10.98 -3.19 5.01
C GLY A 220 10.19 -4.48 4.81
N ASP A 221 9.99 -5.22 5.91
CA ASP A 221 9.17 -6.44 5.91
C ASP A 221 7.81 -6.19 6.57
N ILE A 222 6.73 -6.35 5.81
CA ILE A 222 5.37 -6.26 6.34
C ILE A 222 4.85 -7.66 6.64
N THR A 223 4.50 -7.90 7.90
CA THR A 223 3.80 -9.11 8.34
C THR A 223 2.36 -8.80 8.70
N TYR A 224 1.39 -9.32 7.94
CA TYR A 224 -0.04 -9.09 8.16
C TYR A 224 -0.80 -10.40 8.40
N GLU A 225 -1.91 -10.32 9.16
CA GLU A 225 -2.77 -11.46 9.45
C GLU A 225 -4.01 -11.47 8.55
N TYR A 226 -4.15 -12.54 7.77
CA TYR A 226 -5.28 -12.77 6.88
C TYR A 226 -5.85 -14.17 7.07
N ASN A 227 -7.15 -14.26 7.39
CA ASN A 227 -7.84 -15.51 7.69
C ASN A 227 -7.15 -16.34 8.79
N GLY A 228 -6.65 -15.66 9.83
CA GLY A 228 -5.93 -16.29 10.95
C GLY A 228 -4.53 -16.82 10.60
N LYS A 229 -4.02 -16.51 9.40
CA LYS A 229 -2.67 -16.88 8.97
C LYS A 229 -1.82 -15.63 8.80
N LYS A 230 -0.62 -15.66 9.35
CA LYS A 230 0.38 -14.62 9.11
C LYS A 230 0.99 -14.79 7.72
N ARG A 231 1.12 -13.68 7.00
CA ARG A 231 1.83 -13.57 5.73
C ARG A 231 2.88 -12.48 5.88
N THR A 232 4.05 -12.71 5.32
CA THR A 232 5.15 -11.75 5.33
C THR A 232 5.54 -11.44 3.90
N THR A 233 5.75 -10.16 3.60
CA THR A 233 6.23 -9.70 2.30
C THR A 233 7.24 -8.59 2.50
N THR A 234 8.33 -8.66 1.76
CA THR A 234 9.32 -7.58 1.69
C THR A 234 8.87 -6.57 0.65
N VAL A 235 8.91 -5.31 1.02
CA VAL A 235 8.54 -4.17 0.21
C VAL A 235 9.72 -3.21 0.08
N THR A 236 9.76 -2.50 -1.04
CA THR A 236 10.74 -1.43 -1.31
C THR A 236 9.96 -0.12 -1.44
N GLU A 237 10.49 0.94 -0.85
CA GLU A 237 9.96 2.30 -0.96
C GLU A 237 9.73 2.69 -2.43
N ASP A 238 8.61 3.36 -2.70
CA ASP A 238 8.17 3.83 -4.03
C ASP A 238 7.96 2.75 -5.11
N ASP A 239 8.25 1.48 -4.81
CA ASP A 239 8.08 0.36 -5.73
C ASP A 239 6.75 -0.37 -5.49
N GLU A 240 5.90 -0.42 -6.52
CA GLU A 240 4.64 -1.17 -6.46
C GLU A 240 4.88 -2.65 -6.15
N LYS A 241 4.16 -3.18 -5.17
CA LYS A 241 4.16 -4.61 -4.84
C LYS A 241 2.76 -5.20 -4.83
N THR A 242 2.54 -6.26 -5.60
CA THR A 242 1.30 -7.05 -5.49
C THR A 242 1.31 -7.91 -4.23
N LEU A 243 0.31 -7.71 -3.35
CA LEU A 243 0.10 -8.49 -2.12
C LEU A 243 -0.62 -9.82 -2.39
N GLY A 244 -1.39 -9.89 -3.48
CA GLY A 244 -2.09 -11.08 -3.94
C GLY A 244 -3.55 -10.80 -4.30
N THR A 245 -4.31 -11.88 -4.45
CA THR A 245 -5.73 -11.82 -4.85
C THR A 245 -6.64 -12.04 -3.65
N PHE A 246 -7.64 -11.17 -3.50
CA PHE A 246 -8.57 -11.14 -2.38
C PHE A 246 -10.01 -11.09 -2.91
N PRO A 247 -10.99 -11.70 -2.22
CA PRO A 247 -12.41 -11.40 -2.49
C PRO A 247 -12.66 -9.90 -2.40
N ILE A 248 -13.57 -9.35 -3.23
CA ILE A 248 -13.89 -7.94 -3.19
C ILE A 248 -14.36 -7.54 -1.78
N GLY A 249 -13.79 -6.47 -1.23
CA GLY A 249 -14.01 -6.08 0.15
C GLY A 249 -13.06 -4.98 0.59
N ASP A 250 -13.49 -4.19 1.59
CA ASP A 250 -12.65 -3.21 2.27
C ASP A 250 -12.12 -3.85 3.56
N TYR A 251 -10.79 -4.05 3.62
CA TYR A 251 -10.13 -4.80 4.69
C TYR A 251 -9.34 -3.88 5.61
N ASN A 252 -9.37 -4.17 6.90
CA ASN A 252 -8.42 -3.64 7.87
C ASN A 252 -7.68 -4.84 8.48
N LEU A 253 -6.48 -5.11 7.97
CA LEU A 253 -5.67 -6.27 8.33
C LEU A 253 -4.63 -5.87 9.36
N LYS A 254 -4.69 -6.46 10.56
CA LYS A 254 -3.66 -6.25 11.58
C LYS A 254 -2.28 -6.61 11.02
N ALA A 255 -1.33 -5.68 11.14
CA ALA A 255 -0.02 -5.80 10.54
C ALA A 255 1.09 -5.34 11.49
N THR A 256 2.32 -5.68 11.13
CA THR A 256 3.55 -5.20 11.75
C THR A 256 4.58 -4.98 10.65
N LYS A 257 5.19 -3.79 10.60
CA LYS A 257 6.28 -3.45 9.69
C LYS A 257 7.60 -3.53 10.44
N ASP A 258 8.57 -4.22 9.87
CA ASP A 258 9.94 -4.30 10.37
C ASP A 258 10.85 -3.46 9.46
N ILE A 259 11.46 -2.42 10.02
CA ILE A 259 12.37 -1.50 9.33
C ILE A 259 13.68 -1.52 10.14
N ASP A 260 14.74 -2.04 9.55
CA ASP A 260 16.07 -2.17 10.18
C ASP A 260 16.03 -2.82 11.59
N GLY A 261 15.14 -3.79 11.81
CA GLY A 261 14.98 -4.50 13.09
C GLY A 261 14.04 -3.82 14.08
N LYS A 262 13.55 -2.61 13.80
CA LYS A 262 12.51 -1.92 14.57
C LYS A 262 11.12 -2.33 14.08
N LYS A 263 10.20 -2.64 15.01
CA LYS A 263 8.88 -3.20 14.69
C LYS A 263 7.75 -2.24 15.02
N PHE A 264 7.06 -1.77 13.99
CA PHE A 264 5.94 -0.85 14.08
C PHE A 264 4.63 -1.62 13.96
N LYS A 265 3.78 -1.54 14.99
CA LYS A 265 2.47 -2.21 14.99
C LYS A 265 1.43 -1.31 14.34
N GLY A 266 0.55 -1.91 13.55
CA GLY A 266 -0.46 -1.15 12.82
C GLY A 266 -1.41 -2.04 12.05
N ALA A 267 -1.82 -1.56 10.89
CA ALA A 267 -2.67 -2.26 9.95
C ALA A 267 -2.26 -2.01 8.49
N LEU A 268 -2.66 -2.94 7.62
CA LEU A 268 -2.82 -2.70 6.19
C LEU A 268 -4.30 -2.46 5.92
N MET A 269 -4.62 -1.26 5.42
CA MET A 269 -5.98 -0.89 5.03
C MET A 269 -6.12 -1.09 3.52
N ILE A 270 -6.96 -2.05 3.10
CA ILE A 270 -7.22 -2.32 1.69
C ILE A 270 -8.54 -1.66 1.33
N ASN A 271 -8.52 -0.70 0.41
CA ASN A 271 -9.71 -0.08 -0.15
C ASN A 271 -9.88 -0.54 -1.60
N MET A 272 -10.95 -1.30 -1.87
CA MET A 272 -11.24 -1.80 -3.21
C MET A 272 -12.31 -1.01 -3.96
N SER A 273 -12.90 -0.03 -3.29
CA SER A 273 -13.90 0.91 -3.81
C SER A 273 -13.29 1.82 -4.87
N ASP A 274 -12.01 2.17 -4.68
CA ASP A 274 -11.21 2.95 -5.62
C ASP A 274 -10.40 2.02 -6.56
N ASP A 275 -9.10 1.85 -6.30
CA ASP A 275 -8.17 1.13 -7.20
C ASP A 275 -7.71 -0.26 -6.71
N ALA A 276 -8.32 -0.79 -5.64
CA ALA A 276 -7.85 -2.02 -4.98
C ALA A 276 -6.41 -1.92 -4.47
N THR A 277 -6.13 -0.81 -3.79
CA THR A 277 -4.83 -0.47 -3.20
C THR A 277 -4.83 -0.72 -1.70
N ALA A 278 -3.71 -1.22 -1.19
CA ALA A 278 -3.44 -1.31 0.24
C ALA A 278 -2.63 -0.08 0.70
N TYR A 279 -3.00 0.46 1.85
CA TYR A 279 -2.36 1.59 2.52
C TYR A 279 -1.77 1.16 3.85
N GLU A 280 -0.64 1.74 4.19
CA GLU A 280 0.08 1.51 5.44
C GLU A 280 -0.46 2.45 6.53
N SER A 281 -0.77 1.87 7.69
CA SER A 281 -1.21 2.61 8.88
C SER A 281 -0.47 2.02 10.07
N PHE A 282 0.80 2.39 10.21
CA PHE A 282 1.67 1.98 11.31
C PHE A 282 1.88 3.14 12.26
N LYS A 283 1.67 2.87 13.55
CA LYS A 283 1.94 3.87 14.59
C LYS A 283 3.45 4.09 14.65
N GLN A 284 3.86 5.32 14.39
CA GLN A 284 5.26 5.76 14.42
C GLN A 284 5.34 7.26 14.71
N LYS A 285 6.50 7.71 15.18
CA LYS A 285 6.81 9.15 15.23
C LYS A 285 7.58 9.53 13.97
N ARG A 286 7.05 10.53 13.27
CA ARG A 286 7.71 11.24 12.18
C ARG A 286 7.62 12.73 12.47
N PHE A 287 8.67 13.46 12.15
CA PHE A 287 8.71 14.88 12.42
C PHE A 287 9.59 15.64 11.44
N THR A 288 9.25 16.90 11.24
CA THR A 288 10.04 17.94 10.57
C THR A 288 10.67 18.82 11.63
N VAL A 289 11.81 19.43 11.31
CA VAL A 289 12.49 20.34 12.25
C VAL A 289 12.60 21.72 11.64
N SER A 290 12.09 22.72 12.36
CA SER A 290 12.33 24.13 12.11
C SER A 290 13.34 24.65 13.13
N VAL A 291 14.36 25.35 12.67
CA VAL A 291 15.36 25.99 13.53
C VAL A 291 15.05 27.49 13.59
N ASP A 292 15.05 28.03 14.81
CA ASP A 292 14.87 29.45 15.08
C ASP A 292 16.11 30.02 15.78
N GLY A 293 16.48 31.27 15.46
CA GLY A 293 17.73 31.88 15.88
C GLY A 293 18.98 31.22 15.25
N GLY A 294 20.16 31.66 15.69
CA GLY A 294 21.45 31.12 15.27
C GLY A 294 21.83 31.48 13.83
N TYR A 295 21.29 32.57 13.27
CA TYR A 295 21.50 32.98 11.87
C TYR A 295 22.99 33.22 11.48
N MET A 296 23.85 33.47 12.48
CA MET A 296 25.29 33.67 12.30
C MET A 296 26.07 32.34 12.34
N LEU A 297 25.43 31.23 12.72
CA LEU A 297 26.08 29.93 12.85
C LEU A 297 26.23 29.23 11.49
N ASN A 298 27.38 28.60 11.30
CA ASN A 298 27.68 27.76 10.16
C ASN A 298 27.44 26.28 10.48
N ASN A 299 27.15 25.49 9.44
CA ASN A 299 27.05 24.03 9.52
C ASN A 299 26.02 23.55 10.57
N VAL A 300 24.82 24.13 10.53
CA VAL A 300 23.73 23.76 11.43
C VAL A 300 23.25 22.34 11.13
N LYS A 301 23.40 21.47 12.13
CA LYS A 301 23.10 20.04 12.09
C LYS A 301 22.00 19.71 13.09
N ILE A 302 21.10 18.83 12.67
CA ILE A 302 19.98 18.36 13.49
C ILE A 302 20.36 17.03 14.13
N TYR A 303 20.04 16.89 15.41
CA TYR A 303 20.28 15.70 16.20
C TYR A 303 18.97 15.19 16.80
N ALA A 304 18.79 13.87 16.81
CA ALA A 304 17.78 13.21 17.63
C ALA A 304 18.44 12.11 18.47
N ASN A 305 18.14 12.08 19.77
CA ASN A 305 18.72 11.14 20.73
C ASN A 305 20.26 11.06 20.61
N ASP A 306 20.90 12.24 20.57
CA ASP A 306 22.36 12.44 20.44
C ASP A 306 23.01 11.91 19.15
N LYS A 307 22.21 11.55 18.13
CA LYS A 307 22.68 11.14 16.81
C LYS A 307 22.36 12.21 15.77
N GLU A 308 23.35 12.59 14.95
CA GLU A 308 23.15 13.47 13.78
C GLU A 308 22.19 12.78 12.78
N ILE A 309 21.10 13.47 12.42
CA ILE A 309 20.06 12.95 11.53
C ILE A 309 19.88 13.77 10.25
N GLY A 310 20.40 15.00 10.18
CA GLY A 310 20.26 15.86 9.02
C GLY A 310 20.84 17.25 9.26
N SER A 311 20.52 18.18 8.35
CA SER A 311 20.87 19.60 8.46
C SER A 311 19.60 20.48 8.41
N GLU A 312 19.73 21.72 8.85
CA GLU A 312 18.61 22.68 8.88
C GLU A 312 17.99 22.94 7.49
N SER A 313 18.79 22.86 6.43
CA SER A 313 18.36 23.20 5.08
C SER A 313 17.43 22.18 4.43
N SER A 314 17.18 21.04 5.08
CA SER A 314 16.38 19.97 4.51
C SER A 314 14.92 20.08 4.97
N SER A 315 13.98 20.09 4.02
CA SER A 315 12.54 19.89 4.29
C SER A 315 12.22 18.42 4.58
N GLU A 316 13.20 17.69 5.13
CA GLU A 316 13.15 16.26 5.32
C GLU A 316 12.24 15.91 6.49
N THR A 317 11.50 14.84 6.30
CA THR A 317 10.77 14.19 7.39
C THR A 317 11.69 13.17 8.03
N PHE A 318 11.99 13.35 9.30
CA PHE A 318 12.79 12.42 10.09
C PHE A 318 11.94 11.33 10.73
N GLY A 319 12.49 10.13 10.80
CA GLY A 319 11.82 8.94 11.32
C GLY A 319 12.11 7.70 10.47
N PRO A 320 11.47 6.57 10.75
CA PRO A 320 10.47 6.38 11.81
C PRO A 320 11.06 6.04 13.18
N TYR A 321 10.44 6.55 14.25
CA TYR A 321 10.75 6.18 15.64
C TYR A 321 9.56 5.47 16.29
N ASP A 322 9.86 4.60 17.27
CA ASP A 322 8.82 3.87 18.00
C ASP A 322 7.87 4.87 18.71
N PRO A 323 6.54 4.69 18.66
CA PRO A 323 5.59 5.55 19.37
C PRO A 323 5.88 5.72 20.86
N ASP A 324 6.42 4.69 21.50
CA ASP A 324 6.74 4.67 22.93
C ASP A 324 8.19 5.15 23.20
N GLU A 325 9.01 5.37 22.16
CA GLU A 325 10.38 5.88 22.29
C GLU A 325 10.35 7.38 22.62
N GLU A 326 11.11 7.78 23.64
CA GLU A 326 11.37 9.18 23.92
C GLU A 326 12.35 9.71 22.85
N VAL A 327 11.92 10.70 22.07
CA VAL A 327 12.73 11.28 21.00
C VAL A 327 12.98 12.74 21.32
N THR A 328 14.21 13.07 21.67
CA THR A 328 14.64 14.44 21.97
C THR A 328 15.44 14.99 20.81
N VAL A 329 15.02 16.14 20.29
CA VAL A 329 15.57 16.80 19.10
C VAL A 329 16.24 18.11 19.49
N TYR A 330 17.39 18.40 18.91
CA TYR A 330 18.09 19.70 19.04
C TYR A 330 18.95 19.97 17.80
N ALA A 331 19.40 21.21 17.63
CA ALA A 331 20.34 21.62 16.60
C ALA A 331 21.70 22.00 17.21
N GLN A 332 22.77 21.82 16.43
CA GLN A 332 24.09 22.37 16.73
C GLN A 332 24.64 23.13 15.52
N GLY A 333 25.13 24.34 15.77
CA GLY A 333 25.81 25.17 14.79
C GLY A 333 27.16 25.63 15.31
N THR A 334 28.00 26.15 14.43
CA THR A 334 29.38 26.55 14.77
C THR A 334 29.70 27.95 14.30
N TYR A 335 30.40 28.72 15.13
CA TYR A 335 30.97 30.02 14.76
C TYR A 335 32.41 30.08 15.28
N GLU A 336 33.36 30.33 14.38
CA GLU A 336 34.80 30.39 14.68
C GLU A 336 35.32 29.28 15.60
N GLY A 337 34.92 28.04 15.33
CA GLY A 337 35.35 26.86 16.08
C GLY A 337 34.63 26.63 17.42
N LYS A 338 33.81 27.56 17.92
CA LYS A 338 32.89 27.30 19.03
C LYS A 338 31.60 26.66 18.50
N THR A 339 31.13 25.63 19.21
CA THR A 339 29.85 24.97 18.94
C THR A 339 28.79 25.49 19.89
N PHE A 340 27.63 25.85 19.33
CA PHE A 340 26.44 26.23 20.08
C PHE A 340 25.38 25.15 19.92
N LYS A 341 24.55 24.98 20.95
CA LYS A 341 23.46 24.00 20.99
C LYS A 341 22.16 24.76 21.23
N SER A 342 21.12 24.43 20.48
CA SER A 342 19.77 24.95 20.74
C SER A 342 19.19 24.36 22.02
N ASP A 343 17.98 24.80 22.38
CA ASP A 343 17.14 24.03 23.29
C ASP A 343 16.86 22.61 22.76
N SER A 344 16.36 21.75 23.64
CA SER A 344 16.06 20.36 23.32
C SER A 344 14.56 20.11 23.48
N VAL A 345 13.91 19.67 22.41
CA VAL A 345 12.45 19.50 22.34
C VAL A 345 12.11 18.03 22.16
N ASN A 346 11.13 17.56 22.92
CA ASN A 346 10.64 16.18 22.83
C ASN A 346 9.56 16.06 21.75
N VAL A 347 9.66 15.04 20.89
CA VAL A 347 8.62 14.69 19.92
C VAL A 347 7.51 13.93 20.65
N THR A 348 6.46 14.67 21.02
CA THR A 348 5.38 14.14 21.86
C THR A 348 4.29 13.39 21.10
N SER A 349 4.11 13.66 19.81
CA SER A 349 3.04 13.05 19.01
C SER A 349 3.57 11.88 18.19
N SER A 350 2.86 10.76 18.28
CA SER A 350 2.95 9.66 17.32
C SER A 350 1.72 9.70 16.45
N GLY A 351 1.90 9.68 15.13
CA GLY A 351 0.83 9.52 14.17
C GLY A 351 -0.01 8.27 14.42
N GLU A 352 -1.30 8.34 14.11
CA GLU A 352 -2.10 7.12 13.96
C GLU A 352 -1.84 6.46 12.60
N ASP A 353 -1.41 7.25 11.60
CA ASP A 353 -1.09 6.82 10.24
C ASP A 353 0.35 7.20 9.83
N ASP A 354 0.84 6.61 8.74
CA ASP A 354 2.22 6.79 8.28
C ASP A 354 2.54 8.23 7.83
N ASP A 355 1.51 8.99 7.43
CA ASP A 355 1.62 10.35 6.90
C ASP A 355 1.56 11.45 7.97
N ASP A 356 1.30 11.08 9.22
CA ASP A 356 1.23 12.03 10.32
C ASP A 356 2.66 12.49 10.70
N VAL A 357 2.97 13.74 10.36
CA VAL A 357 4.24 14.39 10.65
C VAL A 357 4.04 15.49 11.68
N THR A 358 4.86 15.49 12.73
CA THR A 358 4.85 16.53 13.77
C THR A 358 5.88 17.60 13.44
N ASP A 359 5.50 18.88 13.50
CA ASP A 359 6.47 19.96 13.42
C ASP A 359 7.16 20.17 14.77
N VAL A 360 8.49 20.15 14.78
CA VAL A 360 9.32 20.46 15.94
C VAL A 360 10.09 21.74 15.67
N THR A 361 9.98 22.72 16.57
CA THR A 361 10.81 23.93 16.54
C THR A 361 11.86 23.84 17.62
N VAL A 362 13.12 24.08 17.26
CA VAL A 362 14.23 24.22 18.21
C VAL A 362 14.83 25.62 18.05
N THR A 363 15.22 26.24 19.15
CA THR A 363 15.64 27.64 19.19
C THR A 363 17.02 27.79 19.80
N PHE A 364 17.91 28.50 19.10
CA PHE A 364 19.20 28.92 19.64
C PHE A 364 19.04 30.10 20.58
N ASP A 365 19.92 30.18 21.58
CA ASP A 365 20.04 31.36 22.44
C ASP A 365 20.88 32.42 21.72
N ASP A 366 20.21 33.32 20.99
CA ASP A 366 20.86 34.40 20.23
C ASP A 366 21.69 35.33 21.13
N ASP A 367 21.26 35.57 22.37
CA ASP A 367 21.99 36.41 23.32
C ASP A 367 23.35 35.77 23.68
N GLU A 368 23.43 34.44 23.81
CA GLU A 368 24.70 33.73 24.05
C GLU A 368 25.62 33.80 22.82
N ILE A 369 25.04 33.70 21.62
CA ILE A 369 25.78 33.72 20.36
C ILE A 369 26.34 35.12 20.11
N ASP A 370 25.50 36.14 20.16
CA ASP A 370 25.88 37.54 19.94
C ASP A 370 26.98 37.96 20.92
N LYS A 371 26.83 37.60 22.20
CA LYS A 371 27.86 37.87 23.20
C LYS A 371 29.21 37.25 22.85
N TYR A 372 29.23 36.02 22.33
CA TYR A 372 30.50 35.38 21.93
C TYR A 372 31.09 36.02 20.68
N ILE A 373 30.26 36.48 19.74
CA ILE A 373 30.70 37.18 18.54
C ILE A 373 31.33 38.53 18.94
N ASP A 374 30.66 39.30 19.80
CA ASP A 374 31.18 40.56 20.32
C ASP A 374 32.51 40.36 21.05
N ASP A 375 32.58 39.39 21.98
CA ASP A 375 33.82 39.05 22.71
C ASP A 375 34.97 38.66 21.75
N LYS A 376 34.64 38.08 20.59
CA LYS A 376 35.62 37.69 19.56
C LYS A 376 36.07 38.88 18.72
N MET A 377 35.15 39.73 18.30
CA MET A 377 35.48 40.96 17.57
C MET A 377 36.35 41.90 18.41
N ASP A 378 36.02 42.06 19.69
CA ASP A 378 36.82 42.87 20.62
C ASP A 378 38.23 42.28 20.78
N ALA A 379 38.36 40.95 20.94
CA ALA A 379 39.66 40.29 21.06
C ALA A 379 40.52 40.36 19.78
N GLU A 380 39.91 40.32 18.59
CA GLU A 380 40.63 40.51 17.32
C GLU A 380 41.04 41.98 17.14
N SER A 381 40.18 42.94 17.54
CA SER A 381 40.51 44.36 17.52
C SER A 381 41.63 44.74 18.49
N ASP A 382 41.68 44.10 19.67
CA ASP A 382 42.79 44.23 20.61
C ASP A 382 44.06 43.55 20.08
N SER A 383 43.96 42.50 19.25
CA SER A 383 45.11 41.81 18.66
C SER A 383 45.73 42.50 17.44
N ASP A 384 44.93 43.30 16.72
CA ASP A 384 45.38 44.15 15.61
C ASP A 384 45.86 45.53 16.09
N SER A 385 45.74 45.82 17.40
CA SER A 385 46.15 47.10 18.00
C SER A 385 47.63 47.19 18.40
N ASP A 386 48.50 46.30 17.88
CA ASP A 386 49.94 46.38 18.09
C ASP A 386 50.72 47.07 16.94
N ASP A 387 50.10 47.54 15.84
CA ASP A 387 50.80 48.40 14.86
C ASP A 387 49.82 49.14 13.93
N SER A 388 49.35 50.33 14.33
CA SER A 388 48.95 51.45 13.43
C SER A 388 48.10 52.48 14.20
N ASP A 389 48.75 53.29 15.03
CA ASP A 389 48.12 54.42 15.72
C ASP A 389 47.95 55.59 14.73
N SER A 390 46.95 55.49 13.83
CA SER A 390 46.54 56.62 12.99
C SER A 390 45.68 57.58 13.82
N SER A 391 46.39 58.33 14.66
CA SER A 391 45.88 59.37 15.55
C SER A 391 45.04 60.39 14.78
N SER A 392 43.76 60.54 15.12
CA SER A 392 42.98 61.77 14.84
C SER A 392 42.93 62.68 16.08
N GLY A 393 43.94 62.57 16.96
CA GLY A 393 44.08 63.39 18.16
C GLY A 393 44.74 64.75 17.88
N GLU A 394 44.46 65.71 18.76
CA GLU A 394 45.09 67.04 18.81
C GLU A 394 46.62 66.96 18.63
N VAL A 395 47.19 67.82 17.78
CA VAL A 395 48.65 67.83 17.56
C VAL A 395 49.35 68.47 18.76
N THR A 396 50.19 67.68 19.40
CA THR A 396 51.00 68.06 20.56
C THR A 396 52.48 68.05 20.19
N ARG A 397 53.34 68.57 21.08
CA ARG A 397 54.79 68.52 20.88
C ARG A 397 55.30 67.07 20.73
N ASP A 398 54.64 66.14 21.41
CA ASP A 398 55.11 64.77 21.53
C ASP A 398 54.75 63.92 20.29
N ASN A 399 53.71 64.29 19.53
CA ASN A 399 53.24 63.52 18.36
C ASN A 399 53.47 64.21 17.00
N VAL A 400 53.97 65.45 16.98
CA VAL A 400 54.13 66.20 15.72
C VAL A 400 55.15 65.58 14.78
N ILE A 401 56.19 64.91 15.29
CA ILE A 401 57.17 64.20 14.45
C ILE A 401 56.48 63.00 13.79
N ASP A 402 55.71 62.23 14.55
CA ASP A 402 54.95 61.09 14.03
C ASP A 402 54.00 61.50 12.90
N LYS A 403 53.41 62.70 12.99
CA LYS A 403 52.59 63.27 11.90
C LYS A 403 53.38 63.51 10.62
N VAL A 404 54.59 64.04 10.74
CA VAL A 404 55.45 64.27 9.57
C VAL A 404 55.94 62.95 9.00
N GLU A 405 56.34 61.99 9.83
CA GLU A 405 56.79 60.66 9.36
C GLU A 405 55.65 59.86 8.68
N SER A 406 54.41 60.04 9.14
CA SER A 406 53.22 59.53 8.47
C SER A 406 53.05 60.12 7.07
N TYR A 407 53.13 61.46 6.95
CA TYR A 407 53.04 62.17 5.67
C TYR A 407 54.16 61.76 4.69
N GLU A 408 55.39 61.64 5.18
CA GLU A 408 56.54 61.19 4.39
C GLU A 408 56.47 59.69 4.03
N GLY A 409 55.68 58.91 4.78
CA GLY A 409 55.60 57.46 4.68
C GLY A 409 56.87 56.73 5.13
N HIS A 410 57.77 57.41 5.84
CA HIS A 410 59.01 56.88 6.40
C HIS A 410 59.53 57.75 7.55
N THR A 411 60.42 57.18 8.38
CA THR A 411 61.06 57.92 9.48
C THR A 411 62.02 58.98 8.94
N LEU A 412 62.10 60.12 9.63
CA LEU A 412 62.95 61.24 9.21
C LEU A 412 64.43 60.82 9.12
N ASP A 413 65.08 61.20 8.01
CA ASP A 413 66.46 60.80 7.73
C ASP A 413 67.46 61.59 8.59
N THR A 414 67.70 61.09 9.80
CA THR A 414 68.69 61.64 10.74
C THR A 414 70.13 61.29 10.38
N ASP A 415 70.37 60.41 9.41
CA ASP A 415 71.73 60.11 8.91
C ASP A 415 72.19 61.20 7.94
N THR A 416 71.27 61.77 7.14
CA THR A 416 71.56 62.86 6.20
C THR A 416 71.33 64.25 6.82
N TYR A 417 70.28 64.43 7.62
CA TYR A 417 69.88 65.74 8.15
C TYR A 417 70.00 65.84 9.66
N THR A 418 69.85 67.07 10.17
CA THR A 418 69.71 67.40 11.59
C THR A 418 68.44 68.20 11.77
N TYR A 419 67.47 67.65 12.50
CA TYR A 419 66.17 68.27 12.75
C TYR A 419 66.20 69.09 14.04
N LYS A 420 65.62 70.30 14.00
CA LYS A 420 65.40 71.11 15.21
C LYS A 420 64.18 70.60 15.97
N GLU A 421 64.10 70.94 17.25
CA GLU A 421 62.91 70.61 18.03
C GLU A 421 61.67 71.35 17.51
N PRO A 422 60.50 70.70 17.45
CA PRO A 422 59.24 71.35 17.08
C PRO A 422 58.88 72.51 18.00
N GLU A 423 58.45 73.63 17.44
CA GLU A 423 57.97 74.80 18.18
C GLU A 423 56.63 75.27 17.65
N LYS A 424 55.86 76.00 18.46
CA LYS A 424 54.63 76.62 17.97
C LYS A 424 54.97 77.88 17.18
N THR A 425 54.44 77.98 15.97
CA THR A 425 54.54 79.16 15.13
C THR A 425 53.62 80.27 15.63
N ASP A 426 53.82 81.51 15.16
CA ASP A 426 52.97 82.65 15.50
C ASP A 426 51.49 82.44 15.08
N ASP A 427 51.26 81.59 14.07
CA ASP A 427 49.93 81.21 13.57
C ASP A 427 49.31 80.01 14.32
N GLY A 428 49.97 79.54 15.38
CA GLY A 428 49.46 78.49 16.26
C GLY A 428 49.62 77.05 15.75
N LYS A 429 50.31 76.86 14.63
CA LYS A 429 50.73 75.53 14.12
C LYS A 429 51.97 75.04 14.85
N TRP A 430 52.28 73.75 14.76
CA TRP A 430 53.62 73.27 15.11
C TRP A 430 54.53 73.33 13.89
N GLY A 431 55.83 73.59 14.07
CA GLY A 431 56.80 73.50 12.99
C GLY A 431 58.24 73.32 13.46
N PHE A 432 59.07 72.76 12.59
CA PHE A 432 60.51 72.60 12.80
C PHE A 432 61.26 72.67 11.47
N SER A 433 62.49 73.16 11.52
CA SER A 433 63.42 73.17 10.37
C SER A 433 64.42 72.04 10.47
N PHE A 434 64.98 71.61 9.34
CA PHE A 434 66.11 70.70 9.29
C PHE A 434 67.25 71.26 8.44
N THR A 435 68.47 70.90 8.82
CA THR A 435 69.70 71.31 8.14
C THR A 435 70.45 70.08 7.63
N ASP A 436 71.31 70.27 6.64
CA ASP A 436 72.31 69.25 6.31
C ASP A 436 73.35 69.10 7.44
N LYS A 437 74.35 68.22 7.24
CA LYS A 437 75.42 67.98 8.22
C LYS A 437 76.45 69.12 8.31
N ASP A 438 76.48 70.00 7.31
CA ASP A 438 77.33 71.20 7.31
C ASP A 438 76.64 72.38 8.03
N GLY A 439 75.34 72.25 8.31
CA GLY A 439 74.53 73.18 9.09
C GLY A 439 73.71 74.15 8.23
N ASP A 440 73.68 73.95 6.92
CA ASP A 440 72.91 74.75 5.98
C ASP A 440 71.44 74.32 5.99
N LEU A 441 70.52 75.28 5.95
CA LEU A 441 69.08 75.02 5.99
C LEU A 441 68.67 74.21 4.76
N ALA A 442 68.07 73.05 4.96
CA ALA A 442 67.61 72.17 3.89
C ALA A 442 66.09 72.22 3.69
N GLY A 443 65.34 72.55 4.75
CA GLY A 443 63.89 72.70 4.67
C GLY A 443 63.21 72.85 6.02
N SER A 444 61.88 72.86 6.02
CA SER A 444 61.07 72.87 7.24
C SER A 444 59.69 72.27 7.05
N TYR A 445 59.05 71.89 8.16
CA TYR A 445 57.68 71.41 8.20
C TYR A 445 56.81 72.30 9.07
N THR A 446 55.53 72.38 8.72
CA THR A 446 54.46 72.83 9.63
C THR A 446 53.33 71.81 9.67
N VAL A 447 52.69 71.70 10.83
CA VAL A 447 51.58 70.77 11.07
C VAL A 447 50.43 71.52 11.74
N ASP A 448 49.25 71.47 11.12
CA ASP A 448 48.05 72.11 11.66
C ASP A 448 47.60 71.43 12.96
N THR A 449 47.27 72.23 13.97
CA THR A 449 46.92 71.70 15.29
C THR A 449 45.54 71.05 15.36
N GLY A 450 44.63 71.40 14.45
CA GLY A 450 43.25 70.96 14.45
C GLY A 450 43.04 69.61 13.78
N ASP A 451 43.72 69.36 12.66
CA ASP A 451 43.54 68.14 11.85
C ASP A 451 44.83 67.35 11.58
N GLY A 452 46.00 67.93 11.86
CA GLY A 452 47.29 67.29 11.60
C GLY A 452 47.78 67.41 10.16
N TYR A 453 47.21 68.31 9.35
CA TYR A 453 47.66 68.54 7.97
C TYR A 453 49.11 69.07 7.95
N VAL A 454 49.99 68.35 7.26
CA VAL A 454 51.42 68.63 7.14
C VAL A 454 51.69 69.49 5.90
N THR A 455 52.63 70.42 6.00
CA THR A 455 53.14 71.23 4.89
C THR A 455 54.67 71.29 4.96
N GLU A 456 55.34 70.91 3.89
CA GLU A 456 56.79 70.88 3.72
C GLU A 456 57.25 72.09 2.90
N TYR A 457 58.38 72.67 3.31
CA TYR A 457 59.03 73.80 2.67
C TYR A 457 60.50 73.49 2.38
N ASP A 458 61.00 73.99 1.25
CA ASP A 458 62.42 73.90 0.88
C ASP A 458 63.32 74.92 1.63
N GLU A 459 64.59 74.98 1.25
CA GLU A 459 65.62 75.88 1.82
C GLU A 459 65.31 77.37 1.65
N ASP A 460 64.53 77.74 0.62
CA ASP A 460 64.10 79.11 0.35
C ASP A 460 62.76 79.46 1.04
N GLY A 461 62.11 78.47 1.66
CA GLY A 461 60.83 78.60 2.33
C GLY A 461 59.63 78.51 1.37
N GLU A 462 59.82 77.97 0.16
CA GLU A 462 58.73 77.70 -0.78
C GLU A 462 58.08 76.34 -0.46
N GLU A 463 56.75 76.28 -0.51
CA GLU A 463 56.00 75.03 -0.26
C GLU A 463 56.29 74.02 -1.38
N VAL A 464 56.77 72.84 -0.99
CA VAL A 464 57.08 71.75 -1.93
C VAL A 464 56.09 70.59 -1.85
N GLY A 465 55.33 70.48 -0.76
CA GLY A 465 54.30 69.46 -0.60
C GLY A 465 53.41 69.68 0.63
N SER A 466 52.19 69.15 0.59
CA SER A 466 51.30 69.15 1.75
C SER A 466 50.28 68.00 1.70
N GLY A 467 49.91 67.47 2.87
CA GLY A 467 49.09 66.25 2.98
C GLY A 467 48.92 65.72 4.42
N TYR A 468 48.51 64.46 4.53
CA TYR A 468 48.36 63.70 5.79
C TYR A 468 49.24 62.47 5.80
#